data_AF-A0A968W8L5-F1
#
_entry.id   AF-A0A968W8L5-F1
#
_cell.length_a   1.000
_cell.length_b   1.000
_cell.length_c   1.000
_cell.angle_alpha   90.00
_cell.angle_beta   90.00
_cell.angle_gamma   90.00
#
_symmetry.space_group_name_H-M   'P 1'
#
loop_
_entity.id
_entity.type
_entity.pdbx_description
1 polymer ?
#
loop_
_entity_poly.entity_id
_entity_poly.type
_entity_poly.pdbx_seq_one_letter_code
_entity_poly.pdbx_strand_id
1 'polypeptide(L)'
;MSLSQLLQKLHSSKLEYLLPLPLLLIAFGFGGESLTNLLLSRSYTTTTVDKLQADTHTVMVNFAANVLITEAEIDREQEFTTVELYTTNSILKRLIFKVPATELTKVKAIIAQELGVSNKIETLQPNTQMQVHPQIKVLGILAEIEKKRGLTKIEVNTANSALKELEFEFPVTKLNSVKAMIIQELGLSRENVRMLVSYRIKN
;
A
#
# COMPACT_ATOMS: atom_id res chain seq x y z
N MET A 1 61.09 -15.01 -27.29
CA MET A 1 61.57 -13.87 -26.48
C MET A 1 61.21 -14.17 -25.03
N SER A 2 62.21 -14.13 -24.15
CA SER A 2 62.15 -14.67 -22.79
C SER A 2 61.32 -13.78 -21.85
N LEU A 3 60.50 -14.40 -21.00
CA LEU A 3 59.71 -13.78 -19.91
C LEU A 3 60.55 -12.84 -19.03
N SER A 4 61.86 -13.07 -18.95
CA SER A 4 62.80 -12.21 -18.22
C SER A 4 62.90 -10.79 -18.78
N GLN A 5 62.73 -10.58 -20.09
CA GLN A 5 62.81 -9.25 -20.70
C GLN A 5 61.54 -8.42 -20.50
N LEU A 6 60.38 -9.07 -20.35
CA LEU A 6 59.11 -8.41 -20.04
C LEU A 6 59.07 -7.93 -18.58
N LEU A 7 59.60 -8.73 -17.64
CA LEU A 7 59.74 -8.36 -16.24
C LEU A 7 60.70 -7.18 -16.02
N GLN A 8 61.78 -7.11 -16.80
CA GLN A 8 62.75 -6.01 -16.70
C GLN A 8 62.19 -4.68 -17.21
N LYS A 9 61.20 -4.72 -18.12
CA LYS A 9 60.54 -3.52 -18.66
C LYS A 9 59.44 -2.96 -17.75
N LEU A 10 58.93 -3.73 -16.80
CA LEU A 10 58.03 -3.26 -15.74
C LEU A 10 58.74 -2.43 -14.67
N HIS A 11 60.08 -2.55 -14.56
CA HIS A 11 60.87 -1.93 -13.50
C HIS A 11 61.10 -0.42 -13.69
N SER A 12 60.71 0.18 -14.82
CA SER A 12 61.01 1.59 -15.14
C SER A 12 59.83 2.56 -15.08
N SER A 13 58.64 2.14 -14.63
CA SER A 13 57.49 3.04 -14.64
C SER A 13 56.51 2.74 -13.52
N LYS A 14 56.80 3.28 -12.32
CA LYS A 14 55.86 3.64 -11.23
C LYS A 14 54.60 2.74 -11.06
N LEU A 15 54.75 1.43 -11.25
CA LEU A 15 53.65 0.46 -11.34
C LEU A 15 53.17 0.00 -9.95
N GLU A 16 53.92 0.35 -8.91
CA GLU A 16 53.57 0.14 -7.50
C GLU A 16 52.20 0.75 -7.14
N TYR A 17 51.77 1.81 -7.84
CA TYR A 17 50.46 2.45 -7.64
C TYR A 17 49.34 1.88 -8.51
N LEU A 18 49.65 1.10 -9.54
CA LEU A 18 48.65 0.50 -10.45
C LEU A 18 48.22 -0.90 -10.00
N LEU A 19 49.10 -1.62 -9.31
CA LEU A 19 48.87 -2.98 -8.80
C LEU A 19 47.78 -3.11 -7.71
N PRO A 20 47.53 -2.14 -6.80
CA PRO A 20 46.43 -2.27 -5.86
C PRO A 20 45.06 -2.24 -6.55
N LEU A 21 44.93 -1.59 -7.71
CA LEU A 21 43.64 -1.43 -8.41
C LEU A 21 43.01 -2.76 -8.88
N PRO A 22 43.72 -3.67 -9.58
CA PRO A 22 43.18 -4.98 -9.94
C PRO A 22 42.98 -5.89 -8.72
N LEU A 23 43.82 -5.78 -7.68
CA LEU A 23 43.64 -6.51 -6.42
C LEU A 23 42.36 -6.07 -5.69
N LEU A 24 42.05 -4.78 -5.68
CA LEU A 24 40.81 -4.24 -5.11
C LEU A 24 39.58 -4.70 -5.91
N LEU A 25 39.68 -4.76 -7.24
CA LEU A 25 38.61 -5.30 -8.10
C LEU A 25 38.34 -6.79 -7.85
N ILE A 26 39.40 -7.60 -7.69
CA ILE A 26 39.26 -9.04 -7.37
C ILE A 26 38.68 -9.23 -5.97
N ALA A 27 39.15 -8.47 -4.97
CA ALA A 27 38.62 -8.52 -3.62
C ALA A 27 37.16 -8.06 -3.53
N PHE A 28 36.78 -7.03 -4.30
CA PHE A 28 35.40 -6.56 -4.40
C PHE A 28 34.49 -7.59 -5.09
N GLY A 29 34.95 -8.20 -6.19
CA GLY A 29 34.18 -9.22 -6.91
C GLY A 29 33.92 -10.47 -6.06
N PHE A 30 34.93 -11.01 -5.39
CA PHE A 30 34.78 -12.20 -4.53
C PHE A 30 34.12 -11.90 -3.18
N GLY A 31 34.34 -10.73 -2.59
CA GLY A 31 33.74 -10.35 -1.31
C GLY A 31 32.27 -9.93 -1.44
N GLY A 32 31.90 -9.33 -2.58
CA GLY A 32 30.56 -8.82 -2.84
C GLY A 32 29.49 -9.90 -2.86
N GLU A 33 29.70 -11.00 -3.60
CA GLU A 33 28.73 -12.10 -3.72
C GLU A 33 28.43 -12.78 -2.38
N SER A 34 29.44 -12.97 -1.53
CA SER A 34 29.26 -13.63 -0.23
C SER A 34 28.50 -12.74 0.76
N LEU A 35 28.83 -11.44 0.82
CA LEU A 35 28.12 -10.48 1.68
C LEU A 35 26.69 -10.19 1.21
N THR A 36 26.46 -10.10 -0.11
CA THR A 36 25.10 -9.93 -0.65
C THR A 36 24.24 -11.16 -0.43
N ASN A 37 24.80 -12.37 -0.59
CA ASN A 37 24.07 -13.59 -0.26
C ASN A 37 23.71 -13.66 1.24
N LEU A 38 24.58 -13.21 2.15
CA LEU A 38 24.28 -13.20 3.59
C LEU A 38 23.24 -12.14 3.98
N LEU A 39 23.24 -10.99 3.29
CA LEU A 39 22.23 -9.94 3.46
C LEU A 39 20.86 -10.33 2.88
N LEU A 40 20.84 -11.01 1.74
CA LEU A 40 19.59 -11.48 1.09
C LEU A 40 19.07 -12.80 1.69
N SER A 41 19.95 -13.67 2.20
CA SER A 41 19.57 -14.92 2.87
C SER A 41 19.16 -14.70 4.32
N ARG A 42 19.43 -13.52 4.88
CA ARG A 42 18.79 -13.10 6.12
C ARG A 42 17.33 -12.90 5.78
N SER A 43 16.58 -14.00 5.89
CA SER A 43 15.13 -14.03 5.81
C SER A 43 14.62 -12.85 6.61
N TYR A 44 14.10 -11.84 5.92
CA TYR A 44 13.34 -10.80 6.57
C TYR A 44 12.16 -11.53 7.19
N THR A 45 12.26 -11.84 8.47
CA THR A 45 11.13 -12.11 9.34
C THR A 45 10.43 -10.77 9.57
N THR A 46 9.98 -10.14 8.49
CA THR A 46 8.85 -9.24 8.53
C THR A 46 7.66 -10.13 8.82
N THR A 47 7.40 -10.26 10.12
CA THR A 47 6.07 -10.53 10.66
C THR A 47 5.03 -9.85 9.77
N THR A 48 4.07 -10.63 9.29
CA THR A 48 3.07 -10.27 8.27
C THR A 48 3.65 -10.18 6.86
N VAL A 49 3.63 -11.31 6.15
CA VAL A 49 3.70 -11.31 4.69
C VAL A 49 2.47 -10.56 4.21
N ASP A 50 2.65 -9.27 3.94
CA ASP A 50 1.77 -8.47 3.12
C ASP A 50 1.83 -9.07 1.72
N LYS A 51 1.03 -10.12 1.49
CA LYS A 51 0.91 -10.77 0.18
C LYS A 51 0.08 -9.87 -0.72
N LEU A 52 0.62 -8.71 -1.06
CA LEU A 52 0.17 -7.92 -2.19
C LEU A 52 0.64 -8.66 -3.44
N GLN A 53 -0.19 -9.62 -3.90
CA GLN A 53 -0.03 -10.23 -5.21
C GLN A 53 -0.18 -9.12 -6.25
N ALA A 54 0.95 -8.71 -6.82
CA ALA A 54 1.02 -7.64 -7.81
C ALA A 54 0.43 -8.05 -9.18
N ASP A 55 -0.07 -9.27 -9.33
CA ASP A 55 -0.67 -9.72 -10.57
C ASP A 55 -1.98 -10.50 -10.37
N THR A 56 -3.03 -9.86 -10.89
CA THR A 56 -4.26 -10.46 -11.40
C THR A 56 -5.18 -11.14 -10.39
N HIS A 57 -6.02 -10.34 -9.70
CA HIS A 57 -7.46 -10.56 -9.50
C HIS A 57 -8.04 -9.31 -8.82
N THR A 58 -8.45 -8.32 -9.62
CA THR A 58 -9.20 -7.17 -9.08
C THR A 58 -10.69 -7.43 -9.20
N VAL A 59 -11.45 -7.10 -8.16
CA VAL A 59 -12.90 -7.26 -8.15
C VAL A 59 -13.54 -5.89 -8.10
N MET A 60 -14.41 -5.62 -9.06
CA MET A 60 -15.29 -4.47 -9.06
C MET A 60 -16.30 -4.60 -7.91
N VAL A 61 -16.33 -3.59 -7.05
CA VAL A 61 -17.24 -3.50 -5.93
C VAL A 61 -17.97 -2.16 -5.98
N ASN A 62 -19.29 -2.23 -5.79
CA ASN A 62 -20.14 -1.07 -5.57
C ASN A 62 -20.82 -1.28 -4.22
N PHE A 63 -20.70 -0.30 -3.33
CA PHE A 63 -21.43 -0.30 -2.07
C PHE A 63 -22.01 1.09 -1.82
N ALA A 64 -23.03 1.15 -0.97
CA ALA A 64 -23.66 2.40 -0.57
C ALA A 64 -23.37 2.65 0.91
N ALA A 65 -22.91 3.85 1.26
CA ALA A 65 -22.69 4.22 2.65
C ALA A 65 -23.23 5.62 2.94
N ASN A 66 -23.89 5.77 4.07
CA ASN A 66 -24.20 7.09 4.63
C ASN A 66 -23.01 7.49 5.52
N VAL A 67 -22.35 8.58 5.15
CA VAL A 67 -21.16 9.07 5.86
C VAL A 67 -21.42 10.47 6.40
N LEU A 68 -20.98 10.71 7.64
CA LEU A 68 -20.89 12.04 8.22
C LEU A 68 -19.41 12.37 8.38
N ILE A 69 -18.92 13.32 7.58
CA ILE A 69 -17.51 13.71 7.59
C ILE A 69 -17.25 14.50 8.87
N THR A 70 -16.27 14.08 9.66
CA THR A 70 -15.84 14.81 10.86
C THR A 70 -14.66 15.70 10.57
N GLU A 71 -13.74 15.22 9.75
CA GLU A 71 -12.48 15.88 9.46
C GLU A 71 -12.03 15.51 8.06
N ALA A 72 -11.41 16.47 7.40
CA ALA A 72 -10.81 16.31 6.09
C ALA A 72 -9.40 16.90 6.13
N GLU A 73 -8.40 16.04 6.12
CA GLU A 73 -7.00 16.47 6.03
C GLU A 73 -6.58 16.49 4.56
N ILE A 74 -5.88 17.56 4.17
CA ILE A 74 -5.41 17.75 2.80
C ILE A 74 -3.93 18.05 2.86
N ASP A 75 -3.12 17.08 2.44
CA ASP A 75 -1.68 17.26 2.27
C ASP A 75 -1.36 17.44 0.78
N ARG A 76 -0.64 18.52 0.45
CA ARG A 76 -0.29 18.86 -0.94
C ARG A 76 1.19 18.58 -1.15
N GLU A 77 1.46 17.57 -1.97
CA GLU A 77 2.79 17.27 -2.46
C GLU A 77 2.98 17.80 -3.89
N GLN A 78 4.22 17.72 -4.40
CA GLN A 78 4.60 18.34 -5.68
C GLN A 78 3.78 17.78 -6.88
N GLU A 79 3.37 16.52 -6.83
CA GLU A 79 2.70 15.82 -7.94
C GLU A 79 1.31 15.28 -7.59
N PHE A 80 0.95 15.25 -6.29
CA PHE A 80 -0.33 14.73 -5.83
C PHE A 80 -0.82 15.42 -4.56
N THR A 81 -2.11 15.32 -4.30
CA THR A 81 -2.75 15.71 -3.04
C THR A 81 -3.27 14.47 -2.35
N THR A 82 -2.86 14.25 -1.10
CA THR A 82 -3.43 13.24 -0.23
C THR A 82 -4.62 13.85 0.50
N VAL A 83 -5.77 13.19 0.43
CA VAL A 83 -6.96 13.61 1.18
C VAL A 83 -7.42 12.48 2.07
N GLU A 84 -7.46 12.72 3.37
CA GLU A 84 -8.00 11.79 4.35
C GLU A 84 -9.36 12.29 4.83
N LEU A 85 -10.38 11.47 4.66
CA LEU A 85 -11.72 11.75 5.16
C LEU A 85 -12.04 10.85 6.35
N TYR A 86 -12.31 11.47 7.49
CA TYR A 86 -12.74 10.79 8.70
C TYR A 86 -14.26 10.83 8.80
N THR A 87 -14.86 9.69 9.13
CA THR A 87 -16.31 9.53 9.19
C THR A 87 -16.78 9.04 10.56
N THR A 88 -17.87 9.61 11.06
CA THR A 88 -18.50 9.21 12.32
C THR A 88 -19.84 8.52 12.11
N ASN A 89 -20.31 7.82 13.14
CA ASN A 89 -21.58 7.09 13.18
C ASN A 89 -21.77 6.08 12.03
N SER A 90 -20.67 5.65 11.42
CA SER A 90 -20.62 4.63 10.38
C SER A 90 -19.55 3.60 10.73
N ILE A 91 -19.69 2.41 10.16
CA ILE A 91 -18.65 1.36 10.19
C ILE A 91 -17.47 1.73 9.29
N LEU A 92 -17.68 2.53 8.25
CA LEU A 92 -16.61 3.17 7.50
C LEU A 92 -16.08 4.30 8.37
N LYS A 93 -14.78 4.30 8.66
CA LYS A 93 -14.11 5.26 9.55
C LYS A 93 -13.19 6.21 8.81
N ARG A 94 -12.54 5.73 7.74
CA ARG A 94 -11.53 6.48 7.01
C ARG A 94 -11.58 6.17 5.52
N LEU A 95 -11.38 7.19 4.70
CA LEU A 95 -11.14 7.06 3.27
C LEU A 95 -9.88 7.85 2.92
N ILE A 96 -8.90 7.20 2.28
CA ILE A 96 -7.63 7.84 1.90
C ILE A 96 -7.56 7.95 0.39
N PHE A 97 -7.48 9.17 -0.11
CA PHE A 97 -7.34 9.47 -1.53
C PHE A 97 -5.93 9.97 -1.83
N LYS A 98 -5.38 9.54 -2.96
CA LYS A 98 -4.16 10.08 -3.56
C LYS A 98 -4.50 10.58 -4.96
N VAL A 99 -4.70 11.88 -5.07
CA VAL A 99 -5.19 12.54 -6.28
C VAL A 99 -4.02 13.17 -7.04
N PRO A 100 -3.81 12.90 -8.33
CA PRO A 100 -2.74 13.50 -9.13
C PRO A 100 -3.07 14.93 -9.58
N ALA A 101 -3.48 15.78 -8.64
CA ALA A 101 -3.78 17.18 -8.85
C ALA A 101 -3.51 17.97 -7.57
N THR A 102 -3.08 19.22 -7.70
CA THR A 102 -2.79 20.13 -6.57
C THR A 102 -3.86 21.21 -6.41
N GLU A 103 -4.60 21.51 -7.48
CA GLU A 103 -5.72 22.45 -7.44
C GLU A 103 -6.92 21.86 -6.71
N LEU A 104 -7.36 22.53 -5.62
CA LEU A 104 -8.46 22.06 -4.78
C LEU A 104 -9.75 21.79 -5.56
N THR A 105 -10.06 22.57 -6.59
CA THR A 105 -11.24 22.36 -7.44
C THR A 105 -11.16 21.03 -8.19
N LYS A 106 -9.99 20.69 -8.75
CA LYS A 106 -9.75 19.41 -9.43
C LYS A 106 -9.79 18.25 -8.44
N VAL A 107 -9.18 18.43 -7.26
CA VAL A 107 -9.19 17.43 -6.18
C VAL A 107 -10.62 17.11 -5.75
N LYS A 108 -11.44 18.13 -5.46
CA LYS A 108 -12.86 17.95 -5.10
C LYS A 108 -13.65 17.23 -6.18
N ALA A 109 -13.44 17.57 -7.45
CA ALA A 109 -14.13 16.94 -8.57
C ALA A 109 -13.77 15.44 -8.69
N ILE A 110 -12.48 15.10 -8.56
CA ILE A 110 -12.02 13.71 -8.61
C ILE A 110 -12.59 12.90 -7.43
N ILE A 111 -12.55 13.45 -6.21
CA ILE A 111 -13.12 12.77 -5.03
C ILE A 111 -14.63 12.59 -5.18
N ALA A 112 -15.34 13.60 -5.70
CA ALA A 112 -16.78 13.50 -5.94
C ALA A 112 -17.10 12.39 -6.95
N GLN A 113 -16.31 12.26 -8.00
CA GLN A 113 -16.44 11.18 -8.98
C GLN A 113 -16.19 9.81 -8.35
N GLU A 114 -15.11 9.65 -7.58
CA GLU A 114 -14.75 8.38 -6.91
C GLU A 114 -15.81 7.95 -5.89
N LEU A 115 -16.42 8.91 -5.19
CA LEU A 115 -17.49 8.65 -4.25
C LEU A 115 -18.87 8.46 -4.90
N GLY A 116 -18.97 8.63 -6.23
CA GLY A 116 -20.24 8.52 -6.95
C GLY A 116 -21.25 9.60 -6.56
N VAL A 117 -20.79 10.79 -6.17
CA VAL A 117 -21.64 11.89 -5.71
C VAL A 117 -21.73 12.98 -6.78
N SER A 118 -22.93 13.17 -7.32
CA SER A 118 -23.20 14.17 -8.34
C SER A 118 -23.24 15.57 -7.73
N ASN A 119 -22.14 16.32 -7.83
CA ASN A 119 -22.08 17.79 -7.84
C ASN A 119 -22.33 18.60 -6.55
N LYS A 120 -22.23 18.05 -5.33
CA LYS A 120 -22.25 18.89 -4.11
C LYS A 120 -20.82 19.31 -3.71
N ILE A 121 -20.42 20.54 -4.08
CA ILE A 121 -19.05 21.11 -4.00
C ILE A 121 -18.48 21.24 -2.54
N GLU A 122 -19.25 20.81 -1.55
CA GLU A 122 -18.91 20.81 -0.11
C GLU A 122 -18.55 19.42 0.44
N THR A 123 -18.19 18.46 -0.43
CA THR A 123 -17.85 17.07 -0.06
C THR A 123 -16.67 16.88 0.91
N LEU A 124 -15.97 17.94 1.30
CA LEU A 124 -14.82 17.90 2.22
C LEU A 124 -15.03 18.77 3.47
N GLN A 125 -16.23 19.31 3.69
CA GLN A 125 -16.50 20.10 4.90
C GLN A 125 -16.86 19.20 6.09
N PRO A 126 -16.31 19.46 7.28
CA PRO A 126 -16.78 18.85 8.52
C PRO A 126 -18.29 19.00 8.70
N ASN A 127 -18.92 18.02 9.34
CA ASN A 127 -20.35 17.95 9.61
C ASN A 127 -21.25 17.83 8.37
N THR A 128 -20.69 17.42 7.22
CA THR A 128 -21.46 17.15 6.01
C THR A 128 -21.90 15.68 6.00
N GLN A 129 -23.22 15.46 5.99
CA GLN A 129 -23.80 14.14 5.76
C GLN A 129 -24.02 13.91 4.27
N MET A 130 -23.57 12.76 3.76
CA MET A 130 -23.67 12.41 2.36
C MET A 130 -23.86 10.91 2.17
N GLN A 131 -24.62 10.54 1.15
CA GLN A 131 -24.71 9.15 0.69
C GLN A 131 -23.70 8.95 -0.44
N VAL A 132 -22.73 8.06 -0.23
CA VAL A 132 -21.70 7.72 -1.21
C VAL A 132 -21.98 6.38 -1.84
N HIS A 133 -21.65 6.25 -3.12
CA HIS A 133 -21.78 5.03 -3.91
C HIS A 133 -20.48 4.75 -4.65
N PRO A 134 -19.36 4.56 -3.94
CA PRO A 134 -18.07 4.38 -4.57
C PRO A 134 -18.04 3.09 -5.40
N GLN A 135 -17.49 3.22 -6.60
CA GLN A 135 -17.26 2.11 -7.52
C GLN A 135 -15.75 1.83 -7.53
N ILE A 136 -15.32 0.87 -6.73
CA ILE A 136 -13.90 0.60 -6.48
C ILE A 136 -13.46 -0.74 -7.06
N LYS A 137 -12.21 -0.80 -7.52
CA LYS A 137 -11.53 -2.05 -7.86
C LYS A 137 -10.73 -2.50 -6.66
N VAL A 138 -11.24 -3.51 -5.95
CA VAL A 138 -10.56 -4.04 -4.77
C VAL A 138 -9.36 -4.87 -5.22
N LEU A 139 -8.17 -4.54 -4.69
CA LEU A 139 -6.93 -5.27 -4.85
C LEU A 139 -6.76 -6.33 -3.76
N GLY A 140 -7.11 -5.97 -2.52
CA GLY A 140 -6.95 -6.85 -1.37
C GLY A 140 -7.65 -6.27 -0.14
N ILE A 141 -7.93 -7.15 0.81
CA ILE A 141 -8.58 -6.77 2.06
C ILE A 141 -7.80 -7.39 3.22
N LEU A 142 -7.40 -6.58 4.18
CA LEU A 142 -6.81 -7.04 5.43
C LEU A 142 -7.84 -6.92 6.55
N ALA A 143 -8.16 -8.03 7.21
CA ALA A 143 -9.06 -8.09 8.34
C ALA A 143 -8.29 -8.39 9.64
N GLU A 144 -8.10 -7.37 10.47
CA GLU A 144 -7.43 -7.48 11.76
C GLU A 144 -8.43 -7.63 12.90
N ILE A 145 -8.54 -8.86 13.41
CA ILE A 145 -9.45 -9.21 14.50
C ILE A 145 -8.77 -8.88 15.82
N GLU A 146 -9.24 -7.86 16.52
CA GLU A 146 -8.73 -7.40 17.82
C GLU A 146 -9.62 -7.93 18.96
N LYS A 147 -9.34 -9.14 19.44
CA LYS A 147 -10.22 -9.83 20.39
C LYS A 147 -10.42 -9.06 21.70
N LYS A 148 -9.36 -8.47 22.25
CA LYS A 148 -9.41 -7.65 23.48
C LYS A 148 -10.31 -6.43 23.36
N ARG A 149 -10.35 -5.81 22.18
CA ARG A 149 -11.14 -4.61 21.93
C ARG A 149 -12.55 -4.91 21.44
N GLY A 150 -12.85 -6.19 21.16
CA GLY A 150 -14.18 -6.61 20.73
C GLY A 150 -14.54 -6.18 19.30
N LEU A 151 -13.56 -5.77 18.51
CA LEU A 151 -13.74 -5.21 17.17
C LEU A 151 -12.78 -5.83 16.15
N THR A 152 -13.09 -5.66 14.87
CA THR A 152 -12.22 -6.04 13.75
C THR A 152 -11.99 -4.81 12.87
N LYS A 153 -10.73 -4.46 12.64
CA LYS A 153 -10.32 -3.44 11.67
C LYS A 153 -10.26 -4.07 10.28
N ILE A 154 -10.93 -3.48 9.30
CA ILE A 154 -10.89 -3.91 7.91
C ILE A 154 -10.23 -2.82 7.08
N GLU A 155 -9.17 -3.17 6.37
CA GLU A 155 -8.47 -2.29 5.45
C GLU A 155 -8.69 -2.81 4.03
N VAL A 156 -9.24 -1.97 3.16
CA VAL A 156 -9.52 -2.32 1.76
C VAL A 156 -8.58 -1.53 0.88
N ASN A 157 -7.65 -2.25 0.24
CA ASN A 157 -6.71 -1.69 -0.72
C ASN A 157 -7.31 -1.76 -2.13
N THR A 158 -7.15 -0.69 -2.89
CA THR A 158 -7.79 -0.54 -4.22
C THR A 158 -6.77 -0.37 -5.35
N ALA A 159 -7.10 -0.91 -6.52
CA ALA A 159 -6.27 -0.89 -7.72
C ALA A 159 -6.80 0.14 -8.73
N ASN A 160 -6.01 1.17 -9.02
CA ASN A 160 -6.25 2.14 -10.10
C ASN A 160 -7.42 3.12 -9.90
N SER A 161 -7.75 3.48 -8.66
CA SER A 161 -8.59 4.63 -8.30
C SER A 161 -7.78 5.73 -7.61
N ALA A 162 -8.31 6.95 -7.57
CA ALA A 162 -7.77 8.02 -6.72
C ALA A 162 -8.06 7.74 -5.24
N LEU A 163 -9.16 7.05 -4.92
CA LEU A 163 -9.34 6.38 -3.62
C LEU A 163 -8.32 5.24 -3.55
N LYS A 164 -7.46 5.19 -2.54
CA LYS A 164 -6.41 4.16 -2.37
C LYS A 164 -6.77 3.15 -1.30
N GLU A 165 -7.30 3.64 -0.18
CA GLU A 165 -7.58 2.81 0.99
C GLU A 165 -8.92 3.20 1.61
N LEU A 166 -9.65 2.19 2.11
CA LEU A 166 -10.82 2.38 2.96
C LEU A 166 -10.64 1.60 4.25
N GLU A 167 -10.91 2.25 5.38
CA GLU A 167 -10.83 1.65 6.69
C GLU A 167 -12.21 1.52 7.32
N PHE A 168 -12.59 0.28 7.65
CA PHE A 168 -13.81 -0.01 8.39
C PHE A 168 -13.52 -0.59 9.76
N GLU A 169 -14.44 -0.40 10.69
CA GLU A 169 -14.43 -1.00 12.02
C GLU A 169 -15.73 -1.79 12.24
N PHE A 170 -15.59 -3.11 12.34
CA PHE A 170 -16.71 -4.01 12.54
C PHE A 170 -16.82 -4.42 14.01
N PRO A 171 -18.01 -4.35 14.63
CA PRO A 171 -18.23 -4.69 16.04
C PRO A 171 -18.36 -6.21 16.27
N VAL A 172 -17.54 -7.00 15.58
CA VAL A 172 -17.52 -8.46 15.67
C VAL A 172 -16.08 -8.96 15.64
N THR A 173 -15.83 -10.10 16.27
CA THR A 173 -14.50 -10.72 16.33
C THR A 173 -14.47 -12.18 15.87
N LYS A 174 -15.64 -12.80 15.66
CA LYS A 174 -15.73 -14.17 15.16
C LYS A 174 -15.48 -14.18 13.66
N LEU A 175 -14.56 -15.02 13.19
CA LEU A 175 -14.18 -15.10 11.77
C LEU A 175 -15.38 -15.25 10.82
N ASN A 176 -16.36 -16.09 11.17
CA ASN A 176 -17.56 -16.29 10.35
C ASN A 176 -18.45 -15.03 10.31
N SER A 177 -18.57 -14.32 11.43
CA SER A 177 -19.31 -13.06 11.52
C SER A 177 -18.61 -11.95 10.73
N VAL A 178 -17.27 -11.86 10.83
CA VAL A 178 -16.46 -10.94 10.02
C VAL A 178 -16.67 -11.20 8.54
N LYS A 179 -16.58 -12.47 8.10
CA LYS A 179 -16.85 -12.85 6.70
C LYS A 179 -18.23 -12.41 6.22
N ALA A 180 -19.26 -12.66 7.02
CA ALA A 180 -20.63 -12.27 6.69
C ALA A 180 -20.76 -10.76 6.55
N MET A 181 -20.16 -9.98 7.45
CA MET A 181 -20.15 -8.52 7.36
C MET A 181 -19.39 -8.02 6.13
N ILE A 182 -18.21 -8.57 5.81
CA ILE A 182 -17.49 -8.17 4.58
C ILE A 182 -18.33 -8.41 3.32
N ILE A 183 -19.00 -9.57 3.24
CA ILE A 183 -19.91 -9.90 2.12
C ILE A 183 -21.04 -8.88 2.02
N GLN A 184 -21.66 -8.55 3.15
CA GLN A 184 -22.81 -7.65 3.19
C GLN A 184 -22.42 -6.20 2.90
N GLU A 185 -21.41 -5.68 3.59
CA GLU A 185 -21.06 -4.26 3.59
C GLU A 185 -20.28 -3.86 2.33
N LEU A 186 -19.44 -4.75 1.82
CA LEU A 186 -18.69 -4.52 0.57
C LEU A 186 -19.36 -5.17 -0.64
N GLY A 187 -20.56 -5.77 -0.50
CA GLY A 187 -21.25 -6.42 -1.62
C GLY A 187 -20.44 -7.53 -2.31
N LEU A 188 -19.47 -8.12 -1.61
CA LEU A 188 -18.55 -9.11 -2.19
C LEU A 188 -19.18 -10.51 -2.19
N SER A 189 -18.93 -11.29 -3.24
CA SER A 189 -19.30 -12.69 -3.25
C SER A 189 -18.46 -13.49 -2.22
N ARG A 190 -18.99 -14.63 -1.78
CA ARG A 190 -18.26 -15.55 -0.89
C ARG A 190 -16.93 -16.01 -1.50
N GLU A 191 -16.89 -16.20 -2.82
CA GLU A 191 -15.69 -16.57 -3.57
C GLU A 191 -14.63 -15.46 -3.46
N ASN A 192 -15.04 -14.21 -3.74
CA ASN A 192 -14.15 -13.06 -3.75
C ASN A 192 -13.60 -12.77 -2.34
N VAL A 193 -14.42 -12.96 -1.29
CA VAL A 193 -13.94 -12.85 0.10
C VAL A 193 -12.87 -13.88 0.42
N ARG A 194 -12.96 -15.11 -0.09
CA ARG A 194 -11.92 -16.13 0.13
C ARG A 194 -10.62 -15.80 -0.59
N MET A 195 -10.71 -15.12 -1.73
CA MET A 195 -9.57 -14.78 -2.57
C MET A 195 -8.85 -13.51 -2.10
N LEU A 196 -9.61 -12.48 -1.71
CA LEU A 196 -9.08 -11.14 -1.44
C LEU A 196 -8.80 -10.87 0.04
N VAL A 197 -9.46 -11.59 0.96
CA VAL A 197 -9.37 -11.27 2.39
C VAL A 197 -8.27 -12.09 3.07
N SER A 198 -7.31 -11.37 3.63
CA SER A 198 -6.31 -11.89 4.55
C SER A 198 -6.72 -11.60 6.00
N TYR A 199 -6.57 -12.57 6.90
CA TYR A 199 -6.95 -12.42 8.31
C TYR A 199 -5.73 -12.36 9.22
N ARG A 200 -5.71 -11.39 10.13
CA ARG A 200 -4.73 -11.26 11.20
C ARG A 200 -5.45 -11.25 12.54
N ILE A 201 -5.08 -12.12 13.47
CA ILE A 201 -5.67 -12.14 14.81
C ILE A 201 -4.71 -11.49 15.78
N LYS A 202 -5.15 -10.42 16.43
CA LYS A 202 -4.47 -9.76 17.54
C LYS A 202 -5.16 -10.15 18.84
N ASN A 203 -4.41 -10.76 19.74
CA ASN A 203 -4.90 -11.24 21.04
C ASN A 203 -4.78 -10.19 22.13
#